data_AF-A0A380G0S8-F1
#
_entry.id   AF-A0A380G0S8-F1
#
_cell.length_a   1.000
_cell.length_b   1.000
_cell.length_c   1.000
_cell.angle_alpha   90.00
_cell.angle_beta   90.00
_cell.angle_gamma   90.00
#
_symmetry.space_group_name_H-M   'P 1'
#
loop_
_entity.id
_entity.type
_entity.pdbx_description
1 polymer ?
#
loop_
_entity_poly.entity_id
_entity_poly.type
_entity_poly.pdbx_seq_one_letter_code
_entity_poly.pdbx_strand_id
1 'polypeptide(L)'
;MWVLFLKMIDDEYQIMQAGYNLVPTQAYDKVIPTTEKVVRNVDKVYFDGDKLRVRTGEHLEDIEDLKLPNFENEENIETEPVVFDVEV
;
A
#
# COMPACT_ATOMS: atom_id res chain seq x y z
N MET A 1 -5.89 11.14 -1.84
CA MET A 1 -4.77 11.01 -0.86
C MET A 1 -3.97 9.77 -1.19
N TRP A 2 -2.64 9.87 -1.24
CA TRP A 2 -1.75 8.72 -1.42
C TRP A 2 -1.47 8.05 -0.07
N VAL A 3 -1.58 6.74 0.00
CA VAL A 3 -1.48 5.98 1.25
C VAL A 3 -0.74 4.66 1.06
N LEU A 4 -0.07 4.22 2.12
CA LEU A 4 0.40 2.84 2.32
C LEU A 4 -0.44 2.19 3.41
N PHE A 5 -0.89 0.95 3.19
CA PHE A 5 -1.52 0.10 4.19
C PHE A 5 -0.56 -1.01 4.60
N LEU A 6 -0.29 -1.13 5.89
CA LEU A 6 0.71 -2.04 6.42
C LEU A 6 0.10 -3.02 7.42
N LYS A 7 0.62 -4.25 7.43
CA LYS A 7 0.39 -5.25 8.48
C LYS A 7 1.68 -5.57 9.22
N MET A 8 1.57 -5.85 10.51
CA MET A 8 2.66 -6.42 11.30
C MET A 8 2.65 -7.95 11.11
N ILE A 9 3.69 -8.48 10.47
CA ILE A 9 3.85 -9.91 10.19
C ILE A 9 5.28 -10.28 10.56
N ASP A 10 5.44 -11.29 11.41
CA ASP A 10 6.74 -11.77 11.89
C ASP A 10 7.63 -10.65 12.48
N ASP A 11 7.04 -9.81 13.34
CA ASP A 11 7.68 -8.64 13.98
C ASP A 11 8.17 -7.53 13.01
N GLU A 12 7.73 -7.56 11.74
CA GLU A 12 8.04 -6.53 10.75
C GLU A 12 6.78 -5.95 10.10
N TYR A 13 6.82 -4.64 9.81
CA TYR A 13 5.76 -3.99 9.04
C TYR A 13 5.92 -4.26 7.54
N GLN A 14 4.97 -4.99 6.97
CA GLN A 14 4.88 -5.27 5.55
C GLN A 14 3.87 -4.36 4.86
N ILE A 15 4.23 -3.76 3.72
CA ILE A 15 3.34 -2.93 2.91
C ILE A 15 2.45 -3.86 2.08
N MET A 16 1.17 -3.91 2.42
CA MET A 16 0.19 -4.82 1.81
C MET A 16 -0.53 -4.18 0.62
N GLN A 17 -0.73 -2.86 0.66
CA GLN A 17 -1.32 -2.08 -0.42
C GLN A 17 -0.72 -0.67 -0.45
N ALA A 18 -0.60 -0.10 -1.64
CA ALA A 18 -0.18 1.29 -1.83
C ALA A 18 -0.91 1.90 -3.03
N GLY A 19 -1.41 3.13 -2.91
CA GLY A 19 -2.22 3.73 -3.96
C GLY A 19 -2.83 5.08 -3.60
N TYR A 20 -3.61 5.61 -4.55
CA TYR A 20 -4.37 6.84 -4.39
C TYR A 20 -5.83 6.56 -4.08
N ASN A 21 -6.38 7.18 -3.04
CA ASN A 21 -7.78 7.02 -2.62
C ASN A 21 -8.19 5.54 -2.45
N LEU A 22 -7.28 4.73 -1.88
CA LEU A 22 -7.59 3.33 -1.60
C LEU A 22 -8.69 3.20 -0.54
N VAL A 23 -9.61 2.28 -0.79
CA VAL A 23 -10.59 1.81 0.20
C VAL A 23 -10.06 0.51 0.79
N PRO A 24 -9.85 0.43 2.12
CA PRO A 24 -9.36 -0.80 2.74
C PRO A 24 -10.40 -1.91 2.65
N THR A 25 -10.01 -3.07 2.11
CA THR A 25 -10.86 -4.26 1.99
C THR A 25 -10.66 -5.25 3.15
N GLN A 26 -9.70 -4.98 4.03
CA GLN A 26 -9.36 -5.79 5.21
C GLN A 26 -8.79 -4.90 6.32
N ALA A 27 -8.63 -5.46 7.52
CA ALA A 27 -7.97 -4.78 8.63
C ALA A 27 -6.46 -4.61 8.37
N TYR A 28 -5.93 -3.44 8.76
CA TYR A 28 -4.53 -3.08 8.68
C TYR A 28 -4.06 -2.51 10.01
N ASP A 29 -2.81 -2.77 10.38
CA ASP A 29 -2.23 -2.30 11.64
C ASP A 29 -1.80 -0.84 11.57
N LYS A 30 -1.44 -0.37 10.37
CA LYS A 30 -1.01 1.02 10.17
C LYS A 30 -1.36 1.53 8.77
N VAL A 31 -1.74 2.81 8.73
CA VAL A 31 -1.93 3.58 7.50
C VAL A 31 -0.96 4.75 7.51
N ILE A 32 -0.17 4.89 6.45
CA ILE A 32 0.81 5.97 6.30
C ILE A 32 0.41 6.86 5.13
N PRO A 33 -0.06 8.10 5.37
CA PRO A 33 -0.20 9.10 4.32
C PRO A 33 1.17 9.41 3.70
N THR A 34 1.23 9.47 2.38
CA THR A 34 2.50 9.62 1.66
C THR A 34 2.34 10.39 0.34
N THR A 35 3.30 10.30 -0.57
CA THR A 35 3.30 10.91 -1.90
C THR A 35 3.19 9.86 -3.00
N GLU A 36 2.81 10.31 -4.19
CA GLU A 36 2.83 9.47 -5.41
C GLU A 36 4.21 8.86 -5.67
N LYS A 37 5.27 9.65 -5.48
CA LYS A 37 6.66 9.20 -5.69
C LYS A 37 7.02 8.01 -4.82
N VAL A 38 6.56 7.99 -3.57
CA VAL A 38 6.74 6.86 -2.67
C VAL A 38 5.93 5.65 -3.12
N VAL A 39 4.65 5.84 -3.45
CA VAL A 39 3.78 4.73 -3.89
C VAL A 39 4.31 4.06 -5.16
N ARG A 40 4.83 4.84 -6.12
CA ARG A 40 5.42 4.30 -7.36
C ARG A 40 6.79 3.62 -7.16
N ASN A 41 7.46 3.86 -6.04
CA ASN A 41 8.74 3.24 -5.66
C ASN A 41 8.58 2.40 -4.37
N VAL A 42 7.44 1.75 -4.19
CA VAL A 42 7.06 1.14 -2.90
C VAL A 42 8.00 -0.01 -2.47
N ASP A 43 8.60 -0.70 -3.42
CA ASP A 43 9.60 -1.76 -3.25
C ASP A 43 10.92 -1.24 -2.62
N LYS A 44 11.24 0.03 -2.86
CA LYS A 44 12.47 0.69 -2.37
C LYS A 44 12.34 1.26 -0.97
N VAL A 45 11.16 1.20 -0.36
CA VAL A 45 10.92 1.76 0.97
C VAL A 45 10.51 0.69 1.98
N TYR A 46 10.70 1.00 3.26
CA TYR A 46 10.22 0.21 4.38
C TYR A 46 9.87 1.14 5.55
N PHE A 47 9.03 0.67 6.46
CA PHE A 47 8.69 1.41 7.67
C PHE A 47 9.46 0.82 8.87
N ASP A 48 10.28 1.64 9.54
CA ASP A 48 11.18 1.19 10.62
C ASP A 48 10.51 1.13 12.01
N GLY A 49 9.19 1.35 12.07
CA GLY A 49 8.43 1.48 13.32
C GLY A 49 8.12 2.93 13.71
N ASP A 50 8.93 3.89 13.25
CA ASP A 50 8.74 5.34 13.47
C ASP A 50 8.55 6.09 12.15
N LYS A 51 9.42 5.84 11.16
CA LYS A 51 9.50 6.59 9.90
C LYS A 51 9.55 5.67 8.69
N LEU A 52 9.08 6.20 7.56
CA LEU A 52 9.32 5.59 6.26
C LEU A 52 10.77 5.89 5.83
N ARG A 53 11.49 4.84 5.46
CA ARG A 53 12.90 4.88 5.07
C ARG A 53 13.06 4.33 3.66
N VAL A 54 14.01 4.89 2.91
CA VAL A 54 14.50 4.28 1.67
C VAL A 54 15.53 3.22 2.05
N ARG A 55 15.48 2.06 1.38
CA ARG A 55 16.44 0.98 1.59
C ARG A 55 17.86 1.47 1.27
N THR A 56 18.85 0.94 1.99
CA THR A 56 20.25 1.34 1.81
C THR A 56 20.71 1.07 0.38
N GLY A 57 21.22 2.10 -0.30
CA GLY A 57 21.70 2.00 -1.68
C GLY A 57 20.63 2.27 -2.75
N GLU A 58 19.36 2.41 -2.35
CA GLU A 58 18.26 2.75 -3.25
C GLU A 58 18.01 4.27 -3.30
N HIS A 59 17.42 4.74 -4.40
CA HIS A 59 16.86 6.09 -4.53
C HIS A 59 15.49 6.04 -5.19
N LEU A 60 14.64 7.02 -4.87
CA LEU A 60 13.31 7.12 -5.46
C LEU A 60 13.43 7.73 -6.87
N GLU A 61 13.08 6.96 -7.90
CA GLU A 61 13.07 7.47 -9.27
C GLU A 61 11.96 8.50 -9.46
N ASP A 62 12.08 9.27 -10.52
CA ASP A 62 11.01 10.15 -10.97
C ASP A 62 9.84 9.34 -11.55
N ILE A 63 8.65 9.92 -11.43
CA ILE A 63 7.37 9.20 -11.62
C ILE A 63 7.01 8.94 -13.08
N GLU A 64 7.70 9.58 -14.04
CA GLU A 64 7.31 9.63 -15.46
C GLU A 64 7.27 8.23 -16.11
N ASP A 65 8.14 7.31 -15.69
CA ASP A 65 8.26 5.96 -16.26
C ASP A 65 7.76 4.83 -15.35
N LEU A 66 7.41 5.13 -14.09
CA LEU A 66 7.03 4.11 -13.11
C LEU A 66 5.54 3.81 -13.17
N LYS A 67 5.15 2.54 -13.15
CA LYS A 67 3.73 2.16 -13.02
C LYS A 67 3.30 2.17 -11.54
N LEU A 68 1.99 2.20 -11.32
CA LEU A 68 1.48 1.93 -9.97
C LEU A 68 1.78 0.47 -9.61
N PRO A 69 2.15 0.21 -8.34
CA PRO A 69 2.39 -1.15 -7.87
C PRO A 69 1.11 -1.97 -7.95
N ASN A 70 1.22 -3.21 -8.46
CA ASN A 70 0.13 -4.18 -8.39
C ASN A 70 0.34 -5.09 -7.18
N PHE A 71 -0.63 -5.08 -6.25
CA PHE A 71 -0.65 -5.92 -5.05
C PHE A 71 -1.68 -7.05 -5.14
N GLU A 72 -2.20 -7.33 -6.33
CA GLU A 72 -3.06 -8.50 -6.56
C GLU A 72 -2.30 -9.77 -6.20
N ASN A 73 -2.72 -10.40 -5.10
CA ASN A 73 -2.31 -11.76 -4.75
C ASN A 73 -2.82 -12.72 -5.84
N GLU A 74 -1.99 -13.69 -6.21
CA GLU A 74 -2.30 -14.78 -7.16
C GLU A 74 -3.44 -15.73 -6.69
N GLU A 75 -4.13 -15.43 -5.59
CA GLU A 75 -5.31 -16.15 -5.10
C GLU A 75 -6.55 -15.25 -5.12
N ASN A 76 -7.03 -14.94 -6.32
CA ASN A 76 -8.37 -14.38 -6.51
C ASN A 76 -9.42 -15.43 -6.13
N ILE A 77 -9.84 -15.45 -4.87
CA ILE A 77 -11.15 -16.03 -4.52
C ILE A 77 -12.18 -15.04 -5.06
N GLU A 78 -12.84 -15.40 -6.16
CA GLU A 78 -14.01 -14.70 -6.69
C GLU A 78 -15.12 -14.70 -5.63
N THR A 79 -15.10 -13.74 -4.71
CA THR A 79 -16.28 -13.43 -3.90
C THR A 79 -17.11 -12.41 -4.66
N GLU A 80 -18.27 -12.84 -5.14
CA GLU A 80 -19.27 -11.95 -5.74
C GLU A 80 -19.55 -10.78 -4.79
N PRO A 81 -19.63 -9.53 -5.30
CA PRO A 81 -19.85 -8.37 -4.46
C PRO A 81 -21.25 -8.40 -3.84
N VAL A 82 -21.32 -8.35 -2.50
CA VAL A 82 -22.59 -8.18 -1.78
C VAL A 82 -22.98 -6.71 -1.81
N VAL A 83 -24.07 -6.39 -2.49
CA VAL A 83 -24.64 -5.03 -2.57
C VAL A 83 -25.61 -4.82 -1.40
N PHE A 84 -25.48 -3.71 -0.68
CA PHE A 84 -26.43 -3.27 0.33
C PHE A 84 -27.10 -1.98 -0.13
N ASP A 85 -28.43 -1.91 -0.04
CA ASP A 85 -29.18 -0.67 -0.22
C ASP A 85 -29.00 0.22 1.02
N VAL A 86 -28.51 1.44 0.82
CA VAL A 86 -28.38 2.46 1.88
C VAL A 86 -29.59 3.38 1.80
N GLU A 87 -30.49 3.29 2.79
CA GLU A 87 -31.59 4.24 2.94
C GLU A 87 -31.06 5.61 3.42
N VAL A 88 -31.51 6.69 2.78
CA VAL A 88 -31.16 8.10 3.07
C VAL A 88 -32.25 8.76 3.89
#